data_AF-A0A2U1NSR8-F1
#
_entry.id   AF-A0A2U1NSR8-F1
#
_cell.length_a   1.000
_cell.length_b   1.000
_cell.length_c   1.000
_cell.angle_alpha   90.00
_cell.angle_beta   90.00
_cell.angle_gamma   90.00
#
_symmetry.space_group_name_H-M   'P 1'
#
loop_
_entity.id
_entity.type
_entity.pdbx_description
1 polymer ?
#
loop_
_entity_poly.entity_id
_entity_poly.type
_entity_poly.pdbx_seq_one_letter_code
_entity_poly.pdbx_strand_id
1 'polypeptide(L)'
;MLTFLQSEMERQSEKDEFDTNTYMTSLMTTCFGRLLLWSPRLPSTQDVVSLNFSEIPIGSVCIADVQFKGRGRSQNVWESPKGALLFSFTIQMEDGHVVPLVQYVVCLAVTEAIKDLSL
;
A
#
# COMPACT_ATOMS: atom_id res chain seq x y z
N MET A 1 11.90 -30.90 -6.51
CA MET A 1 11.02 -31.26 -5.39
C MET A 1 10.38 -29.98 -4.91
N LEU A 2 9.15 -29.70 -5.32
CA LEU A 2 8.39 -28.49 -4.96
C LEU A 2 7.35 -28.88 -3.93
N THR A 3 7.53 -28.44 -2.70
CA THR A 3 6.55 -28.60 -1.62
C THR A 3 5.56 -27.46 -1.70
N PHE A 4 4.36 -27.74 -2.22
CA PHE A 4 3.21 -26.85 -2.13
C PHE A 4 2.60 -26.97 -0.72
N LEU A 5 2.68 -25.90 0.07
CA LEU A 5 1.80 -25.73 1.23
C LEU A 5 0.54 -25.04 0.74
N GLN A 6 -0.48 -25.84 0.44
CA GLN A 6 -1.80 -25.34 0.10
C GLN A 6 -2.45 -24.82 1.39
N SER A 7 -2.31 -23.51 1.63
CA SER A 7 -3.13 -22.81 2.61
C SER A 7 -4.59 -22.91 2.16
N GLU A 8 -5.49 -23.22 3.10
CA GLU A 8 -6.94 -23.20 2.94
C GLU A 8 -7.43 -21.78 2.59
N MET A 9 -7.14 -21.33 1.37
CA MET A 9 -7.79 -20.17 0.79
C MET A 9 -9.12 -20.66 0.26
N GLU A 10 -10.17 -20.44 1.05
CA GLU A 10 -11.51 -20.30 0.51
C GLU A 10 -11.42 -19.43 -0.75
N ARG A 11 -11.83 -20.01 -1.89
CA ARG A 11 -11.91 -19.33 -3.18
C ARG A 11 -12.94 -18.20 -3.11
N GLN A 12 -12.59 -17.09 -2.47
CA GLN A 12 -13.35 -15.85 -2.54
C GLN A 12 -12.99 -15.17 -3.86
N SER A 13 -13.76 -15.50 -4.90
CA SER A 13 -13.90 -14.81 -6.19
C SER A 13 -12.79 -13.82 -6.57
N GLU A 14 -11.95 -14.19 -7.55
CA GLU A 14 -10.92 -13.36 -8.22
C GLU A 14 -11.42 -11.99 -8.73
N LYS A 15 -12.74 -11.75 -8.81
CA LYS A 15 -13.33 -10.54 -9.42
C LYS A 15 -13.09 -9.23 -8.68
N ASP A 16 -12.70 -9.26 -7.41
CA ASP A 16 -12.61 -8.06 -6.56
C ASP A 16 -11.19 -7.79 -6.01
N GLU A 17 -10.17 -8.44 -6.59
CA GLU A 17 -8.76 -8.20 -6.21
C GLU A 17 -8.17 -7.00 -6.95
N PHE A 18 -7.13 -6.39 -6.38
CA PHE A 18 -6.41 -5.29 -7.00
C PHE A 18 -5.76 -5.70 -8.34
N ASP A 19 -6.16 -5.03 -9.42
CA ASP A 19 -5.59 -5.27 -10.75
C ASP A 19 -4.24 -4.56 -10.92
N THR A 20 -3.17 -5.32 -10.71
CA THR A 20 -1.79 -4.83 -10.89
C THR A 20 -1.48 -4.41 -12.33
N ASN A 21 -2.13 -4.99 -13.34
CA ASN A 21 -1.88 -4.62 -14.75
C ASN A 21 -2.48 -3.25 -15.04
N THR A 22 -3.74 -3.04 -14.68
CA THR A 22 -4.41 -1.73 -14.85
C THR A 22 -3.70 -0.64 -14.06
N TYR A 23 -3.21 -0.96 -12.85
CA TYR A 23 -2.37 -0.04 -12.08
C TYR A 23 -1.11 0.36 -12.85
N MET A 24 -0.33 -0.60 -13.34
CA MET A 24 0.95 -0.31 -14.01
C MET A 24 0.77 0.47 -15.31
N THR A 25 -0.29 0.19 -16.07
CA THR A 25 -0.58 0.90 -17.33
C THR A 25 -1.12 2.32 -17.11
N SER A 26 -1.83 2.55 -16.01
CA SER A 26 -2.43 3.85 -15.69
C SER A 26 -1.52 4.77 -14.87
N LEU A 27 -0.45 4.23 -14.28
CA LEU A 27 0.43 4.98 -13.39
C LEU A 27 1.26 6.02 -14.15
N MET A 28 1.05 7.30 -13.82
CA MET A 28 1.70 8.44 -14.47
C MET A 28 2.98 8.93 -13.75
N THR A 29 3.18 8.56 -12.49
CA THR A 29 4.31 9.00 -11.66
C THR A 29 5.63 8.42 -12.13
N THR A 30 6.73 9.18 -12.16
CA THR A 30 8.03 8.64 -12.59
C THR A 30 8.84 7.99 -11.46
N CYS A 31 8.59 8.40 -10.22
CA CYS A 31 9.33 7.94 -9.03
C CYS A 31 8.53 6.98 -8.13
N PHE A 32 7.27 7.29 -7.83
CA PHE A 32 6.43 6.46 -6.95
C PHE A 32 5.71 5.35 -7.71
N GLY A 33 5.58 4.18 -7.09
CA GLY A 33 4.72 3.08 -7.56
C GLY A 33 5.31 2.20 -8.66
N ARG A 34 6.51 2.52 -9.16
CA ARG A 34 7.14 1.75 -10.25
C ARG A 34 7.62 0.37 -9.82
N LEU A 35 7.96 0.20 -8.55
CA LEU A 35 8.03 -1.10 -7.91
C LEU A 35 6.79 -1.28 -7.01
N LEU A 36 6.00 -2.31 -7.32
CA LEU A 36 4.79 -2.65 -6.59
C LEU A 36 4.96 -3.97 -5.84
N LEU A 37 4.72 -3.95 -4.54
CA LEU A 37 4.56 -5.13 -3.70
C LEU A 37 3.07 -5.32 -3.43
N TRP A 38 2.44 -6.31 -4.05
CA TRP A 38 1.03 -6.60 -3.83
C TRP A 38 0.82 -7.95 -3.17
N SER A 39 -0.19 -8.05 -2.31
CA SER A 39 -0.69 -9.31 -1.78
C SER A 39 -2.18 -9.19 -1.45
N PRO A 40 -2.99 -10.23 -1.70
CA PRO A 40 -4.42 -10.21 -1.41
C PRO A 40 -4.71 -10.06 0.10
N ARG A 41 -3.78 -10.47 0.97
CA ARG A 41 -3.96 -10.38 2.42
C ARG A 41 -2.63 -10.28 3.15
N LEU A 42 -2.45 -9.21 3.93
CA LEU A 42 -1.25 -9.00 4.76
C LEU A 42 -1.61 -8.64 6.20
N PRO A 43 -0.67 -8.78 7.15
CA PRO A 43 -0.85 -8.20 8.48
C PRO A 43 -0.98 -6.67 8.41
N SER A 44 -0.02 -6.01 7.75
CA SER A 44 0.05 -4.55 7.57
C SER A 44 1.05 -4.22 6.46
N THR A 45 0.65 -3.43 5.47
CA THR A 45 1.54 -2.88 4.42
C THR A 45 2.66 -2.04 5.04
N GLN A 46 2.36 -1.31 6.11
CA GLN A 46 3.35 -0.54 6.85
C GLN A 46 4.42 -1.42 7.51
N ASP A 47 4.07 -2.64 7.96
CA ASP A 47 5.06 -3.58 8.51
C ASP A 47 5.99 -4.10 7.43
N VAL A 48 5.44 -4.46 6.26
CA VAL A 48 6.25 -4.90 5.12
C VAL A 48 7.24 -3.81 4.70
N VAL A 49 6.79 -2.56 4.58
CA VAL A 49 7.67 -1.46 4.19
C VAL A 49 8.70 -1.13 5.28
N SER A 50 8.28 -0.95 6.52
CA SER A 50 9.16 -0.48 7.60
C SER A 50 10.19 -1.52 8.06
N LEU A 51 9.90 -2.81 7.94
CA LEU A 51 10.87 -3.86 8.30
C LEU A 51 11.90 -4.12 7.20
N ASN A 52 11.65 -3.67 5.96
CA ASN A 52 12.48 -3.95 4.79
C ASN A 52 12.94 -2.69 4.07
N PHE A 53 12.84 -1.51 4.69
CA PHE A 53 13.06 -0.22 4.03
C PHE A 53 14.46 -0.03 3.44
N SER A 54 15.47 -0.77 3.93
CA SER A 54 16.84 -0.75 3.39
C SER A 54 16.97 -1.52 2.07
N GLU A 55 16.16 -2.56 1.89
CA GLU A 55 16.21 -3.46 0.72
C GLU A 55 15.20 -3.05 -0.36
N ILE A 56 14.16 -2.33 0.04
CA ILE A 56 13.10 -1.87 -0.86
C ILE A 56 13.53 -0.52 -1.46
N PRO A 57 13.60 -0.41 -2.81
CA PRO A 57 13.90 0.86 -3.48
C PRO A 57 13.00 2.01 -3.03
N ILE A 58 13.53 3.24 -3.04
CA ILE A 58 12.77 4.45 -2.75
C ILE A 58 11.66 4.62 -3.78
N GLY A 59 10.47 5.02 -3.34
CA GLY A 59 9.30 5.17 -4.20
C GLY A 59 8.52 3.87 -4.42
N SER A 60 8.96 2.74 -3.85
CA SER A 60 8.19 1.50 -3.90
C SER A 60 6.87 1.63 -3.14
N VAL A 61 5.82 1.00 -3.66
CA VAL A 61 4.49 0.99 -3.06
C VAL A 61 4.14 -0.44 -2.66
N CYS A 62 3.60 -0.62 -1.45
CA CYS A 62 3.04 -1.88 -0.99
C CYS A 62 1.51 -1.72 -0.87
N ILE A 63 0.75 -2.61 -1.52
CA ILE A 63 -0.72 -2.62 -1.53
C ILE A 63 -1.22 -3.95 -0.98
N ALA A 64 -2.31 -3.91 -0.23
CA ALA A 64 -3.05 -5.11 0.14
C ALA A 64 -4.54 -4.94 -0.12
N ASP A 65 -5.23 -6.02 -0.50
CA ASP A 65 -6.70 -5.99 -0.56
C ASP A 65 -7.31 -6.04 0.85
N VAL A 66 -6.64 -6.71 1.79
CA VAL A 66 -7.07 -6.81 3.19
C VAL A 66 -5.88 -6.72 4.14
N GLN A 67 -6.01 -5.93 5.23
CA GLN A 67 -5.08 -5.99 6.36
C GLN A 67 -5.75 -6.50 7.63
N PHE A 68 -5.18 -7.53 8.26
CA PHE A 68 -5.76 -8.13 9.48
C PHE A 68 -5.06 -7.73 10.78
N LYS A 69 -3.98 -6.93 10.70
CA LYS A 69 -3.30 -6.30 11.85
C LYS A 69 -2.99 -4.83 11.54
N GLY A 70 -3.90 -4.16 10.82
CA GLY A 70 -3.81 -2.73 10.51
C GLY A 70 -3.77 -1.89 11.79
N ARG A 71 -2.90 -0.88 11.81
CA ARG A 71 -2.71 0.00 12.98
C ARG A 71 -2.74 1.46 12.56
N GLY A 72 -3.58 2.21 13.25
CA GLY A 72 -3.65 3.67 13.17
C GLY A 72 -2.73 4.33 14.19
N ARG A 73 -2.96 5.63 14.39
CA ARG A 73 -2.20 6.43 15.37
C ARG A 73 -2.44 5.92 16.79
N SER A 74 -1.40 6.02 17.62
CA SER A 74 -1.44 5.63 19.02
C SER A 74 -1.87 4.17 19.24
N GLN A 75 -1.51 3.26 18.33
CA GLN A 75 -1.85 1.83 18.36
C GLN A 75 -3.35 1.52 18.25
N ASN A 76 -4.17 2.47 17.79
CA ASN A 76 -5.56 2.18 17.49
C ASN A 76 -5.67 1.11 16.40
N VAL A 77 -6.63 0.20 16.53
CA VAL A 77 -6.94 -0.78 15.48
C VAL A 77 -7.42 -0.02 14.24
N TRP A 78 -6.88 -0.36 13.08
CA TRP A 78 -7.33 0.18 11.79
C TRP A 78 -7.97 -0.93 10.97
N GLU A 79 -9.30 -0.95 10.98
CA GLU A 79 -10.11 -1.87 10.17
C GLU A 79 -9.82 -1.66 8.68
N SER A 80 -9.41 -2.72 8.00
CA SER A 80 -8.91 -2.67 6.62
C SER A 80 -9.56 -3.76 5.76
N PRO A 81 -10.88 -3.64 5.50
CA PRO A 81 -11.63 -4.64 4.75
C PRO A 81 -11.34 -4.57 3.24
N LYS A 82 -11.76 -5.61 2.51
CA LYS A 82 -11.69 -5.66 1.05
C LYS A 82 -12.44 -4.48 0.43
N GLY A 83 -11.88 -3.90 -0.63
CA GLY A 83 -12.43 -2.73 -1.33
C GLY A 83 -11.93 -1.38 -0.78
N ALA A 84 -11.22 -1.36 0.36
CA ALA A 84 -10.48 -0.17 0.76
C ALA A 84 -9.14 -0.07 0.00
N LEU A 85 -8.71 1.15 -0.31
CA LEU A 85 -7.38 1.41 -0.86
C LEU A 85 -6.35 1.43 0.28
N LEU A 86 -5.67 0.31 0.49
CA LEU A 86 -4.73 0.10 1.60
C LEU A 86 -3.31 0.05 1.06
N PHE A 87 -2.50 1.06 1.37
CA PHE A 87 -1.13 1.12 0.87
C PHE A 87 -0.16 1.86 1.78
N SER A 88 1.12 1.50 1.65
CA SER A 88 2.27 2.20 2.22
C SER A 88 3.32 2.40 1.13
N PHE A 89 4.16 3.41 1.25
CA PHE A 89 5.22 3.67 0.27
C PHE A 89 6.51 4.15 0.93
N THR A 90 7.65 3.92 0.26
CA THR A 90 8.96 4.39 0.73
C THR A 90 9.25 5.79 0.24
N ILE A 91 9.77 6.64 1.12
CA ILE A 91 10.37 7.94 0.80
C ILE A 91 11.69 8.10 1.53
N GLN A 92 12.57 8.90 0.95
CA GLN A 92 13.78 9.36 1.60
C GLN A 92 13.76 10.89 1.66
N MET A 93 14.13 11.44 2.82
CA MET A 93 14.28 12.87 3.04
C MET A 93 15.65 13.12 3.67
N GLU A 94 16.33 14.16 3.20
CA GLU A 94 17.63 14.56 3.76
C GLU A 94 17.44 15.31 5.08
N ASP A 95 16.40 16.15 5.16
CA ASP A 95 16.05 16.90 6.36
C ASP A 95 14.95 16.20 7.17
N GLY A 96 15.29 15.71 8.35
CA GLY A 96 14.34 15.08 9.27
C GLY A 96 13.30 16.04 9.85
N HIS A 97 13.55 17.35 9.86
CA HIS A 97 12.64 18.34 10.44
C HIS A 97 11.37 18.55 9.60
N VAL A 98 11.43 18.23 8.31
CA VAL A 98 10.27 18.33 7.40
C VAL A 98 9.46 17.05 7.33
N VAL A 99 9.94 15.92 7.89
CA VAL A 99 9.20 14.65 7.91
C VAL A 99 7.79 14.78 8.52
N PRO A 100 7.57 15.51 9.63
CA PRO A 100 6.23 15.73 10.15
C PRO A 100 5.30 16.48 9.20
N LEU A 101 5.83 17.21 8.21
CA LEU A 101 5.03 17.93 7.21
C LEU A 101 4.50 17.03 6.10
N VAL A 102 5.14 15.88 5.86
CA VAL A 102 4.75 14.92 4.82
C VAL A 102 3.30 14.47 4.98
N GLN A 103 2.83 14.30 6.21
CA GLN A 103 1.43 13.90 6.46
C GLN A 103 0.43 14.89 5.86
N TYR A 104 0.74 16.20 5.86
CA TYR A 104 -0.13 17.22 5.29
C TYR A 104 -0.10 17.21 3.77
N VAL A 105 1.08 16.99 3.17
CA VAL A 105 1.23 16.85 1.72
C VAL A 105 0.47 15.62 1.22
N VAL A 106 0.56 14.49 1.93
CA VAL A 106 -0.19 13.27 1.61
C VAL A 106 -1.70 13.50 1.75
N CYS A 107 -2.16 14.16 2.82
CA CYS A 107 -3.57 14.51 2.97
C CYS A 107 -4.08 15.39 1.82
N LEU A 108 -3.29 16.37 1.38
CA LEU A 108 -3.65 17.22 0.25
C LEU A 108 -3.75 16.41 -1.04
N ALA A 109 -2.73 15.60 -1.36
CA ALA A 109 -2.69 14.77 -2.56
C ALA A 109 -3.87 13.78 -2.62
N VAL A 110 -4.22 13.14 -1.50
CA VAL A 110 -5.39 12.25 -1.42
C VAL A 110 -6.69 13.03 -1.64
N THR A 111 -6.80 14.22 -1.07
CA THR A 111 -7.99 15.08 -1.23
C THR A 111 -8.16 15.53 -2.68
N GLU A 112 -7.08 15.93 -3.34
CA GLU A 112 -7.08 16.32 -4.75
C GLU A 112 -7.45 15.12 -5.65
N ALA A 113 -6.83 13.96 -5.44
CA ALA A 113 -7.15 12.75 -6.21
C ALA A 113 -8.63 12.35 -6.09
N ILE A 114 -9.24 12.44 -4.90
CA ILE A 114 -10.67 12.15 -4.71
C ILE A 114 -11.54 13.18 -5.45
N LYS A 115 -11.17 14.46 -5.44
CA LYS A 115 -11.92 15.50 -6.16
C LYS A 115 -11.88 15.29 -7.67
N ASP A 116 -10.72 14.93 -8.20
CA ASP A 116 -10.54 14.66 -9.63
C ASP A 116 -11.38 13.46 -10.11
N LEU A 117 -11.68 12.50 -9.22
CA LEU A 117 -12.60 11.38 -9.52
C LEU A 117 -14.08 11.76 -9.45
N SER A 118 -14.42 12.84 -8.75
CA SER A 118 -15.80 13.27 -8.50
C SER A 118 -16.36 14.26 -9.53
N LEU A 119 -15.49 14.74 -10.44
CA LEU A 119 -15.81 15.65 -11.55
C LEU A 119 -15.86 14.86 -12.86
#